data_AF-A0A969GT53-F1
#
_entry.id   AF-A0A969GT53-F1
#
_cell.length_a   1.000
_cell.length_b   1.000
_cell.length_c   1.000
_cell.angle_alpha   90.00
_cell.angle_beta   90.00
_cell.angle_gamma   90.00
#
_symmetry.space_group_name_H-M   'P 1'
#
loop_
_entity.id
_entity.type
_entity.pdbx_description
1 polymer ?
#
loop_
_entity_poly.entity_id
_entity_poly.type
_entity_poly.pdbx_seq_one_letter_code
_entity_poly.pdbx_strand_id
1 'polypeptide(L)'
;MNAVLPYALALHTSSSDLGLALSNFAGDRRSQTWDLGRQVSNYLHQYLQEFLSPQSWGDLAFLAVAIGPGSFTGTRIGVVTARTLAQQLNIPLFPISS
;
A
#
# COMPACT_ATOMS: atom_id res chain seq x y z
N MET A 1 -3.41 24.11 16.07
CA MET A 1 -3.36 23.15 14.95
C MET A 1 -2.82 21.85 15.53
N ASN A 2 -3.65 20.81 15.66
CA ASN A 2 -3.15 19.49 16.05
C ASN A 2 -2.27 18.98 14.91
N ALA A 3 -1.02 18.66 15.20
CA ALA A 3 -0.13 18.05 14.22
C ALA A 3 -0.75 16.69 13.83
N VAL A 4 -1.28 16.59 12.62
CA VAL A 4 -1.65 15.29 12.05
C VAL A 4 -0.34 14.56 11.81
N LEU A 5 -0.13 13.46 12.53
CA LEU A 5 1.05 12.63 12.32
C LEU A 5 0.90 11.94 10.97
N PRO A 6 1.89 12.08 10.08
CA PRO A 6 1.75 11.57 8.73
C PRO A 6 1.82 10.03 8.72
N TYR A 7 1.03 9.42 7.85
CA TYR A 7 0.89 7.97 7.76
C TYR A 7 1.85 7.37 6.75
N ALA A 8 2.19 6.10 6.95
CA ALA A 8 2.85 5.25 5.98
C ALA A 8 1.89 4.18 5.50
N LEU A 9 1.84 3.95 4.18
CA LEU A 9 1.07 2.87 3.56
C LEU A 9 2.02 1.80 3.00
N ALA A 10 1.83 0.54 3.37
CA ALA A 10 2.53 -0.60 2.82
C ALA A 10 1.61 -1.43 1.92
N LEU A 11 2.13 -1.86 0.78
CA LEU A 11 1.45 -2.69 -0.22
C LEU A 11 2.20 -3.99 -0.48
N HIS A 12 1.51 -5.12 -0.32
CA HIS A 12 2.03 -6.45 -0.61
C HIS A 12 1.13 -7.18 -1.61
N THR A 13 1.70 -7.59 -2.74
CA THR A 13 0.99 -8.33 -3.81
C THR A 13 1.86 -9.44 -4.41
N SER A 14 2.94 -9.85 -3.74
CA SER A 14 3.84 -10.89 -4.25
C SER A 14 3.31 -12.32 -4.03
N SER A 15 2.19 -12.51 -3.33
CA SER A 15 1.45 -13.78 -3.20
C SER A 15 0.13 -13.75 -3.99
N SER A 16 -0.79 -14.70 -3.72
CA SER A 16 -2.19 -14.65 -4.17
C SER A 16 -3.01 -13.55 -3.51
N ASP A 17 -2.46 -12.94 -2.46
CA ASP A 17 -3.21 -12.07 -1.57
C ASP A 17 -2.84 -10.61 -1.82
N LEU A 18 -3.81 -9.73 -1.63
CA LEU A 18 -3.57 -8.31 -1.41
C LEU A 18 -3.38 -8.09 0.09
N GLY A 19 -2.20 -7.63 0.50
CA GLY A 19 -1.93 -7.17 1.86
C GLY A 19 -1.73 -5.66 1.90
N LEU A 20 -2.40 -4.97 2.82
CA LEU A 20 -2.23 -3.55 3.08
C LEU A 20 -1.93 -3.30 4.55
N ALA A 21 -1.09 -2.31 4.84
CA ALA A 21 -0.90 -1.81 6.19
C ALA A 21 -0.77 -0.28 6.21
N LEU A 22 -1.36 0.36 7.22
CA LEU A 22 -1.30 1.81 7.45
C LEU A 22 -0.81 2.06 8.88
N SER A 23 0.09 3.02 9.09
CA SER A 23 0.62 3.37 10.41
C SER A 23 1.09 4.81 10.48
N ASN A 24 0.78 5.52 11.58
CA ASN A 24 1.40 6.82 11.89
C ASN A 24 2.61 6.69 12.86
N PHE A 25 2.99 5.46 13.21
CA PHE A 25 4.05 5.13 14.18
C PHE A 25 3.86 5.74 15.59
N ALA A 26 2.65 6.19 15.91
CA ALA A 26 2.27 6.79 17.19
C ALA A 26 1.02 6.15 17.80
N GLY A 27 0.76 4.89 17.46
CA GLY A 27 -0.30 4.08 18.05
C GLY A 27 -1.51 3.84 17.15
N ASP A 28 -1.70 4.63 16.09
CA ASP A 28 -2.69 4.30 15.06
C ASP A 28 -2.04 3.45 13.98
N ARG A 29 -2.47 2.18 13.90
CA ARG A 29 -2.04 1.23 12.89
C ARG A 29 -3.16 0.27 12.57
N ARG A 30 -3.25 -0.12 11.29
CA ARG A 30 -4.11 -1.21 10.84
C ARG A 30 -3.47 -1.97 9.70
N SER A 31 -3.84 -3.23 9.55
CA SER A 31 -3.43 -4.08 8.43
C SER A 31 -4.55 -5.04 8.07
N GLN A 32 -4.69 -5.34 6.78
CA GLN A 32 -5.68 -6.28 6.30
C GLN A 32 -5.14 -7.04 5.09
N THR A 33 -5.58 -8.29 4.96
CA THR A 33 -5.25 -9.17 3.84
C THR A 33 -6.52 -9.69 3.21
N TRP A 34 -6.57 -9.76 1.89
CA TRP A 34 -7.64 -10.37 1.12
C TRP A 34 -7.06 -11.43 0.18
N ASP A 35 -7.61 -12.64 0.22
CA ASP A 35 -7.33 -13.68 -0.78
C ASP A 35 -8.12 -13.36 -2.05
N LEU A 36 -7.41 -12.87 -3.06
CA LEU A 36 -8.00 -12.46 -4.34
C LEU A 36 -7.54 -13.33 -5.50
N GLY A 37 -6.60 -14.25 -5.27
CA GLY A 37 -5.95 -15.05 -6.30
C GLY A 37 -5.52 -14.23 -7.52
N ARG A 38 -6.19 -14.43 -8.66
CA ARG A 38 -5.88 -13.74 -9.92
C ARG A 38 -6.61 -12.41 -10.11
N GLN A 39 -7.45 -12.01 -9.16
CA GLN A 39 -8.31 -10.83 -9.25
C GLN A 39 -7.71 -9.59 -8.57
N VAL A 40 -6.45 -9.65 -8.10
CA VAL A 40 -5.77 -8.51 -7.45
C VAL A 40 -5.89 -7.24 -8.29
N SER A 41 -5.63 -7.29 -9.61
CA SER A 41 -5.73 -6.11 -10.49
C SER A 41 -7.14 -5.52 -10.55
N ASN A 42 -8.18 -6.33 -10.38
CA ASN A 42 -9.58 -5.91 -10.52
C ASN A 42 -10.04 -5.13 -9.28
N TYR A 43 -9.55 -5.52 -8.10
CA TYR A 43 -10.03 -4.98 -6.83
C TYR A 43 -9.01 -4.10 -6.09
N LEU A 44 -7.76 -4.04 -6.54
CA LEU A 44 -6.69 -3.30 -5.86
C LEU A 44 -7.05 -1.84 -5.59
N HIS A 45 -7.58 -1.13 -6.58
CA HIS A 45 -7.92 0.28 -6.42
C HIS A 45 -9.06 0.49 -5.41
N GLN A 46 -10.10 -0.34 -5.48
CA GLN A 46 -11.22 -0.30 -4.55
C GLN A 46 -10.76 -0.57 -3.11
N TYR A 47 -10.03 -1.66 -2.88
CA TYR A 47 -9.55 -1.99 -1.54
C TYR A 47 -8.57 -0.97 -0.98
N LEU A 48 -7.72 -0.36 -1.82
CA LEU A 48 -6.86 0.74 -1.39
C LEU A 48 -7.67 1.94 -0.89
N GLN A 49 -8.71 2.36 -1.63
CA GLN A 49 -9.57 3.48 -1.23
C GLN A 49 -10.35 3.17 0.05
N GLU A 50 -10.96 1.99 0.13
CA GLU A 50 -11.71 1.54 1.31
C GLU A 50 -10.80 1.45 2.54
N PHE A 51 -9.62 0.84 2.38
CA PHE A 51 -8.66 0.65 3.48
C PHE A 51 -8.04 1.95 3.97
N LEU A 52 -7.89 2.96 3.10
CA LEU A 52 -7.30 4.25 3.47
C LEU A 52 -8.25 5.10 4.33
N SER A 53 -9.57 4.93 4.18
CA SER A 53 -10.56 5.64 5.01
C SER A 53 -10.37 5.38 6.51
N PRO A 54 -10.44 6.41 7.39
CA PRO A 54 -10.87 7.78 7.12
C PRO A 54 -9.75 8.74 6.69
N GLN A 55 -8.52 8.25 6.51
CA GLN A 55 -7.41 9.04 5.98
C GLN A 55 -7.59 9.28 4.48
N SER A 56 -6.89 10.29 3.99
CA SER A 56 -6.79 10.64 2.58
C SER A 56 -5.38 10.36 2.07
N TRP A 57 -5.22 10.36 0.75
CA TRP A 57 -3.90 10.22 0.12
C TRP A 57 -2.92 11.32 0.53
N GLY A 58 -3.42 12.51 0.88
CA GLY A 58 -2.61 13.64 1.34
C GLY A 58 -2.06 13.47 2.76
N ASP A 59 -2.57 12.50 3.53
CA ASP A 59 -2.06 12.20 4.88
C ASP A 59 -0.84 11.27 4.85
N LEU A 60 -0.45 10.77 3.68
CA LEU A 60 0.67 9.84 3.54
C LEU A 60 2.01 10.60 3.45
N ALA A 61 2.97 10.23 4.30
CA ALA A 61 4.37 10.68 4.19
C ALA A 61 5.22 9.81 3.29
N PHE A 62 4.94 8.51 3.19
CA PHE A 62 5.66 7.58 2.34
C PHE A 62 4.89 6.30 2.05
N LEU A 63 5.35 5.58 1.05
CA LEU A 63 4.86 4.25 0.67
C LEU A 63 5.95 3.21 0.86
N ALA A 64 5.57 1.99 1.22
CA ALA A 64 6.43 0.80 1.15
C ALA A 64 5.78 -0.24 0.24
N VAL A 65 6.59 -0.96 -0.53
CA VAL A 65 6.07 -1.99 -1.45
C VAL A 65 6.93 -3.24 -1.44
N ALA A 66 6.27 -4.39 -1.39
CA ALA A 66 6.89 -5.69 -1.54
C ALA A 66 7.43 -5.87 -2.97
N ILE A 67 8.70 -6.25 -3.12
CA ILE A 67 9.35 -6.46 -4.42
C ILE A 67 9.63 -7.93 -4.77
N GLY A 68 9.09 -8.87 -3.99
CA GLY A 68 9.34 -10.31 -4.12
C GLY A 68 10.54 -10.81 -3.30
N PRO A 69 10.95 -12.08 -3.48
CA PRO A 69 10.50 -13.01 -4.52
C PRO A 69 9.02 -13.42 -4.39
N GLY A 70 8.40 -13.83 -5.49
CA GLY A 70 6.97 -14.17 -5.51
C GLY A 70 6.37 -14.14 -6.91
N SER A 71 5.05 -13.97 -6.98
CA SER A 71 4.28 -13.85 -8.22
C SER A 71 4.84 -12.76 -9.13
N PHE A 72 5.32 -13.14 -10.32
CA PHE A 72 5.84 -12.18 -11.30
C PHE A 72 4.81 -11.09 -11.66
N THR A 73 3.56 -11.50 -11.91
CA THR A 73 2.46 -10.57 -12.21
C THR A 73 2.07 -9.75 -10.99
N GLY A 74 1.91 -10.40 -9.84
CA GLY A 74 1.50 -9.75 -8.59
C GLY A 74 2.50 -8.69 -8.13
N THR A 75 3.79 -9.03 -8.11
CA THR A 75 4.87 -8.08 -7.77
C THR A 75 4.88 -6.89 -8.72
N ARG A 76 4.73 -7.10 -10.04
CA ARG A 76 4.69 -5.98 -11.01
C ARG A 76 3.50 -5.07 -10.80
N ILE A 77 2.32 -5.63 -10.52
CA ILE A 77 1.12 -4.84 -10.19
C ILE A 77 1.42 -3.94 -8.98
N GLY A 78 1.90 -4.52 -7.88
CA GLY A 78 2.20 -3.77 -6.66
C GLY A 78 3.23 -2.66 -6.88
N VAL A 79 4.37 -2.99 -7.52
CA VAL A 79 5.44 -2.03 -7.76
C VAL A 79 5.01 -0.88 -8.68
N VAL A 80 4.27 -1.17 -9.74
CA VAL A 80 3.76 -0.12 -10.65
C VAL A 80 2.76 0.76 -9.92
N THR A 81 1.78 0.18 -9.22
CA THR A 81 0.79 0.95 -8.46
C THR A 81 1.46 1.84 -7.40
N ALA A 82 2.37 1.30 -6.59
CA ALA A 82 3.04 2.07 -5.55
C ALA A 82 3.92 3.17 -6.14
N ARG A 83 4.63 2.91 -7.25
CA ARG A 83 5.44 3.92 -7.94
C ARG A 83 4.59 5.05 -8.48
N THR A 84 3.48 4.73 -9.16
CA THR A 84 2.58 5.74 -9.71
C THR A 84 1.99 6.60 -8.59
N LEU A 85 1.52 5.99 -7.50
CA LEU A 85 0.98 6.73 -6.34
C LEU A 85 2.05 7.64 -5.71
N ALA A 86 3.24 7.12 -5.45
CA ALA A 86 4.34 7.89 -4.86
C ALA A 86 4.72 9.10 -5.73
N GLN A 87 4.74 8.93 -7.05
CA GLN A 87 5.02 10.02 -8.00
C GLN A 87 3.91 11.08 -8.00
N GLN A 88 2.64 10.67 -7.99
CA GLN A 88 1.51 11.61 -7.97
C GLN A 88 1.42 12.39 -6.67
N LEU A 89 1.76 11.75 -5.55
CA LEU A 89 1.76 12.37 -4.22
C LEU A 89 3.07 13.11 -3.90
N ASN A 90 4.10 12.94 -4.74
CA ASN A 90 5.45 13.46 -4.50
C ASN A 90 6.03 13.03 -3.14
N ILE A 91 5.90 11.74 -2.81
CA ILE A 91 6.39 11.15 -1.56
C ILE A 91 7.38 10.00 -1.80
N PRO A 92 8.28 9.70 -0.82
CA PRO A 92 9.20 8.57 -0.93
C PRO A 92 8.49 7.22 -1.08
N LEU A 93 9.14 6.31 -1.83
CA LEU A 93 8.75 4.91 -1.96
C LEU A 93 9.90 3.99 -1.56
N PHE A 94 9.65 3.08 -0.62
CA PHE A 94 10.64 2.13 -0.13
C PHE A 94 10.36 0.71 -0.65
N PRO A 95 11.30 0.10 -1.40
CA PRO A 95 11.19 -1.29 -1.80
C PRO A 95 11.60 -2.22 -0.66
N ILE A 96 10.80 -3.24 -0.37
CA ILE A 96 11.05 -4.21 0.71
C ILE A 96 11.08 -5.63 0.13
N SER A 97 12.13 -6.39 0.42
CA SER A 97 12.17 -7.83 0.10
C SER A 97 11.07 -8.54 0.87
N SER A 98 10.27 -9.34 0.17
CA SER A 98 9.20 -10.16 0.75
C SER A 98 9.75 -11.33 1.54
#